data_AF-A0A7U9QSK4-F1
#
_entry.id   AF-A0A7U9QSK4-F1
#
_cell.length_a   1.000
_cell.length_b   1.000
_cell.length_c   1.000
_cell.angle_alpha   90.00
_cell.angle_beta   90.00
_cell.angle_gamma   90.00
#
_symmetry.space_group_name_H-M   'P 1'
#
loop_
_entity.id
_entity.type
_entity.pdbx_description
1 polymer ?
#
loop_
_entity_poly.entity_id
_entity_poly.type
_entity_poly.pdbx_seq_one_letter_code
_entity_poly.pdbx_strand_id
1 'polypeptide(L)'
;MNRLTQWIADNPVITTWITLISLIGVVITVIALIMQIRDKKRKIICFIKNSNVLLDNTISCIDGIKVFFHQDEVNTIAVTTIKIWNGGNVIIEMSDFYPEKELKVMVPDTEKMLAANVVDQTEDTCKADISLVKENEAVFTFYCLEPGQGATINLYHTNIEEEKTKVDGKMKGGKIVNKTLEILTENGELIVSNGKFRVYLDGGVMGIGFNFYRNILRILGITVKKRDKS
;
A
#
# COMPACT_ATOMS: atom_id res chain seq x y z
N MET A 1 -30.75 49.59 -23.68
CA MET A 1 -29.77 48.52 -23.37
C MET A 1 -28.52 48.59 -24.25
N ASN A 2 -28.65 48.85 -25.56
CA ASN A 2 -27.52 48.81 -26.51
C ASN A 2 -26.45 49.91 -26.35
N ARG A 3 -26.82 51.12 -25.88
CA ARG A 3 -25.84 52.23 -25.72
C ARG A 3 -24.78 51.95 -24.66
N LEU A 4 -25.16 51.28 -23.58
CA LEU A 4 -24.25 50.98 -22.47
C LEU A 4 -23.28 49.84 -22.84
N THR A 5 -23.76 48.81 -23.54
CA THR A 5 -22.92 47.71 -24.03
C THR A 5 -21.95 48.17 -25.12
N GLN A 6 -22.38 49.07 -26.02
CA GLN A 6 -21.48 49.70 -27.01
C GLN A 6 -20.41 50.56 -26.32
N TRP A 7 -20.81 51.40 -25.35
CA TRP A 7 -19.85 52.20 -24.60
C TRP A 7 -18.81 51.35 -23.85
N ILE A 8 -19.21 50.22 -23.25
CA ILE A 8 -18.27 49.30 -22.59
C ILE A 8 -17.31 48.66 -23.61
N ALA A 9 -17.80 48.27 -24.78
CA ALA A 9 -16.99 47.63 -25.82
C ALA A 9 -15.97 48.59 -26.44
N ASP A 10 -16.31 49.87 -26.57
CA ASP A 10 -15.46 50.91 -27.17
C ASP A 10 -14.35 51.40 -26.23
N ASN A 11 -14.42 51.07 -24.93
CA ASN A 11 -13.41 51.45 -23.93
C ASN A 11 -12.38 50.32 -23.72
N PRO A 12 -11.17 50.40 -24.30
CA PRO A 12 -10.18 49.31 -24.28
C PRO A 12 -9.68 48.95 -22.88
N VAL A 13 -9.68 49.92 -21.95
CA VAL A 13 -9.30 49.69 -20.55
C VAL A 13 -10.32 48.79 -19.86
N ILE A 14 -11.61 49.07 -20.04
CA ILE A 14 -12.71 48.34 -19.39
C ILE A 14 -12.77 46.91 -19.92
N THR A 15 -12.63 46.73 -21.25
CA THR A 15 -12.61 45.39 -21.85
C THR A 15 -11.42 44.56 -21.40
N THR A 16 -10.23 45.16 -21.23
CA THR A 16 -9.04 44.48 -20.69
C THR A 16 -9.23 44.03 -19.24
N TRP A 17 -9.85 44.85 -18.39
CA TRP A 17 -10.16 44.44 -17.01
C TRP A 17 -11.19 43.31 -16.95
N ILE A 18 -12.23 43.37 -17.79
CA ILE A 18 -13.26 42.31 -17.85
C ILE A 18 -12.64 40.99 -18.28
N THR A 19 -11.76 40.98 -19.29
CA THR A 19 -11.10 39.74 -19.75
C THR A 19 -10.14 39.19 -18.70
N LEU A 20 -9.39 40.06 -18.00
CA LEU A 20 -8.51 39.65 -16.90
C LEU A 20 -9.29 39.02 -15.74
N ILE A 21 -10.40 39.63 -15.33
CA ILE A 21 -11.28 39.10 -14.27
C ILE A 21 -11.88 37.75 -14.70
N SER A 22 -12.30 37.62 -15.95
CA SER A 22 -12.82 36.36 -16.49
C SER A 22 -11.76 35.26 -16.47
N LEU A 23 -10.50 35.57 -16.82
CA LEU A 23 -9.41 34.60 -16.80
C LEU A 23 -9.11 34.13 -15.37
N ILE A 24 -9.07 35.05 -14.40
CA ILE A 24 -8.89 34.74 -12.99
C ILE A 24 -10.04 33.85 -12.47
N GLY A 25 -11.27 34.14 -12.88
CA GLY A 25 -12.44 33.34 -12.52
C GLY A 25 -12.32 31.87 -12.96
N VAL A 26 -11.82 31.63 -14.17
CA VAL A 26 -11.56 30.26 -14.68
C VAL A 26 -10.50 29.56 -13.83
N VAL A 27 -9.40 30.24 -13.52
CA VAL A 27 -8.30 29.68 -12.70
C VAL A 27 -8.80 29.29 -11.30
N ILE A 28 -9.56 30.18 -10.64
CA ILE A 28 -10.14 29.91 -9.31
C ILE A 28 -11.07 28.69 -9.37
N THR A 29 -11.91 28.58 -10.41
CA THR A 29 -12.82 27.46 -10.58
C THR A 29 -12.08 26.12 -10.75
N VAL A 30 -10.99 26.11 -11.52
CA VAL A 30 -10.14 24.91 -11.68
C VAL A 30 -9.48 24.52 -10.35
N ILE A 31 -8.95 25.49 -9.61
CA ILE A 31 -8.33 25.24 -8.30
C ILE A 31 -9.38 24.69 -7.32
N ALA A 32 -10.57 25.28 -7.27
CA ALA A 32 -11.66 24.81 -6.42
C ALA A 32 -12.08 23.38 -6.75
N LEU A 33 -12.16 23.03 -8.04
CA LEU A 33 -12.46 21.66 -8.48
C LEU A 33 -11.39 20.66 -8.02
N ILE A 34 -10.10 21.03 -8.15
CA ILE A 34 -8.98 20.19 -7.72
C ILE A 34 -9.03 19.99 -6.19
N MET A 35 -9.26 21.05 -5.42
CA MET A 35 -9.40 20.97 -3.96
C MET A 35 -10.57 20.07 -3.56
N GLN A 36 -11.74 20.25 -4.19
CA GLN A 36 -12.92 19.44 -3.91
C GLN A 36 -12.69 17.94 -4.14
N ILE A 37 -11.89 17.56 -5.15
CA ILE A 37 -11.54 16.15 -5.40
C ILE A 37 -10.54 15.65 -4.35
N ARG A 38 -9.59 16.49 -3.93
CA ARG A 38 -8.55 16.15 -2.95
C ARG A 38 -9.08 16.03 -1.52
N ASP A 39 -10.06 16.86 -1.16
CA ASP A 39 -10.60 16.99 0.21
C ASP A 39 -11.64 15.94 0.55
N LYS A 40 -12.08 15.12 -0.42
CA LYS A 40 -12.92 13.97 -0.13
C LYS A 40 -12.21 13.07 0.88
N LYS A 41 -12.84 12.87 2.03
CA LYS A 41 -12.35 11.98 3.09
C LYS A 41 -12.24 10.55 2.55
N ARG A 42 -11.07 9.95 2.69
CA ARG A 42 -10.72 8.62 2.18
C ARG A 42 -10.02 7.84 3.29
N LYS A 43 -10.68 6.78 3.76
CA LYS A 43 -10.10 5.78 4.67
C LYS A 43 -9.51 4.65 3.83
N ILE A 44 -8.20 4.52 3.81
CA ILE A 44 -7.50 3.49 3.02
C ILE A 44 -6.38 2.92 3.89
N ILE A 45 -6.45 1.63 4.16
CA ILE A 45 -5.29 0.88 4.67
C ILE A 45 -4.58 0.27 3.46
N CYS A 46 -3.30 0.54 3.34
CA CYS A 46 -2.43 -0.08 2.35
C CYS A 46 -1.53 -1.09 3.05
N PHE A 47 -1.20 -2.17 2.36
CA PHE A 47 -0.18 -3.09 2.85
C PHE A 47 0.71 -3.62 1.72
N ILE A 48 1.94 -3.96 2.08
CA ILE A 48 2.87 -4.74 1.25
C ILE A 48 3.32 -5.91 2.10
N LYS A 49 3.35 -7.11 1.52
CA LYS A 49 3.94 -8.30 2.13
C LYS A 49 5.16 -8.75 1.31
N ASN A 50 6.07 -9.45 2.00
CA ASN A 50 7.19 -10.16 1.39
C ASN A 50 7.54 -11.34 2.29
N SER A 51 7.58 -12.55 1.74
CA SER A 51 7.91 -13.76 2.49
C SER A 51 9.32 -14.25 2.16
N ASN A 52 10.08 -14.60 3.19
CA ASN A 52 11.38 -15.26 3.06
C ASN A 52 11.32 -16.61 3.78
N VAL A 53 11.65 -17.68 3.07
CA VAL A 53 11.77 -19.02 3.67
C VAL A 53 13.12 -19.11 4.39
N LEU A 54 13.09 -19.38 5.68
CA LEU A 54 14.29 -19.54 6.52
C LEU A 54 14.71 -21.01 6.62
N LEU A 55 13.72 -21.90 6.72
CA LEU A 55 13.88 -23.34 6.78
C LEU A 55 12.86 -23.98 5.86
N ASP A 56 13.31 -24.91 5.04
CA ASP A 56 12.46 -25.74 4.18
C ASP A 56 12.72 -27.22 4.49
N ASN A 57 11.76 -28.08 4.11
CA ASN A 57 11.81 -29.53 4.28
C ASN A 57 13.09 -30.15 3.69
N THR A 58 13.69 -29.52 2.68
CA THR A 58 14.95 -29.95 2.08
C THR A 58 16.15 -29.83 3.03
N ILE A 59 16.15 -28.83 3.92
CA ILE A 59 17.21 -28.58 4.90
C ILE A 59 16.92 -29.33 6.21
N SER A 60 15.65 -29.44 6.60
CA SER A 60 15.25 -30.18 7.80
C SER A 60 15.46 -31.69 7.68
N CYS A 61 15.52 -32.24 6.45
CA CYS A 61 15.78 -33.66 6.20
C CYS A 61 17.28 -34.02 6.16
N ILE A 62 18.19 -33.10 6.50
CA ILE A 62 19.61 -33.45 6.64
C ILE A 62 19.76 -34.33 7.88
N ASP A 63 20.24 -35.56 7.67
CA ASP A 63 20.45 -36.54 8.72
C ASP A 63 21.29 -35.94 9.86
N GLY A 64 20.70 -35.89 11.06
CA GLY A 64 21.32 -35.33 12.26
C GLY A 64 20.92 -33.89 12.63
N ILE A 65 20.11 -33.20 11.81
CA ILE A 65 19.59 -31.86 12.13
C ILE A 65 18.09 -31.96 12.44
N LYS A 66 17.71 -31.49 13.64
CA LYS A 66 16.31 -31.28 14.03
C LYS A 66 16.10 -29.85 14.46
N VAL A 67 15.07 -29.21 13.95
CA VAL A 67 14.71 -27.83 14.31
C VAL A 67 13.45 -27.87 15.15
N PHE A 68 13.52 -27.27 16.34
CA PHE A 68 12.40 -27.18 17.25
C PHE A 68 11.99 -25.72 17.41
N PHE A 69 10.69 -25.47 17.37
CA PHE A 69 10.10 -24.24 17.86
C PHE A 69 9.46 -24.53 19.20
N HIS A 70 10.03 -24.00 20.29
CA HIS A 70 9.73 -24.45 21.66
C HIS A 70 9.95 -25.96 21.83
N GLN A 71 8.89 -26.75 21.96
CA GLN A 71 8.94 -28.21 22.15
C GLN A 71 8.49 -28.98 20.90
N ASP A 72 7.98 -28.28 19.89
CA ASP A 72 7.45 -28.90 18.68
C ASP A 72 8.52 -28.92 17.58
N GLU A 73 8.69 -30.08 16.95
CA GLU A 73 9.56 -30.24 15.79
C GLU A 73 8.91 -29.54 14.59
N VAL A 74 9.65 -28.63 13.94
CA VAL A 74 9.16 -27.83 12.82
C VAL A 74 10.08 -28.04 11.62
N ASN A 75 9.49 -28.47 10.51
CA ASN A 75 10.24 -28.77 9.30
C ASN A 75 10.34 -27.57 8.35
N THR A 76 9.39 -26.63 8.42
CA THR A 76 9.36 -25.43 7.58
C THR A 76 9.14 -24.17 8.41
N ILE A 77 9.94 -23.14 8.17
CA ILE A 77 9.80 -21.83 8.79
C ILE A 77 9.97 -20.77 7.71
N ALA A 78 8.95 -19.96 7.52
CA ALA A 78 8.96 -18.77 6.71
C ALA A 78 8.67 -17.54 7.57
N VAL A 79 9.27 -16.42 7.19
CA VAL A 79 8.99 -15.11 7.78
C VAL A 79 8.37 -14.23 6.73
N THR A 80 7.13 -13.82 6.97
CA THR A 80 6.47 -12.78 6.19
C THR A 80 6.58 -11.45 6.90
N THR A 81 7.27 -10.51 6.26
CA THR A 81 7.28 -9.12 6.70
C THR A 81 6.14 -8.39 6.02
N ILE A 82 5.26 -7.76 6.79
CA ILE A 82 4.13 -6.99 6.27
C ILE A 82 4.25 -5.56 6.76
N LYS A 83 4.24 -4.62 5.82
CA LYS A 83 4.11 -3.19 6.11
C LYS A 83 2.66 -2.80 5.94
N ILE A 84 2.06 -2.21 6.96
CA ILE A 84 0.67 -1.76 6.98
C ILE A 84 0.67 -0.28 7.32
N TRP A 85 -0.03 0.55 6.53
CA TRP A 85 -0.09 1.98 6.78
C TRP A 85 -1.40 2.60 6.29
N ASN A 86 -1.72 3.78 6.82
CA ASN A 86 -2.81 4.61 6.33
C ASN A 86 -2.41 5.29 5.02
N GLY A 87 -2.94 4.81 3.90
CA GLY A 87 -2.81 5.42 2.58
C GLY A 87 -3.93 6.43 2.24
N GLY A 88 -4.79 6.72 3.22
CA GLY A 88 -5.89 7.67 3.14
C GLY A 88 -5.47 9.11 3.44
N ASN A 89 -6.45 9.98 3.65
CA ASN A 89 -6.24 11.39 4.04
C ASN A 89 -6.98 11.78 5.33
N VAL A 90 -7.47 10.79 6.07
CA VAL A 90 -8.09 10.97 7.39
C VAL A 90 -7.49 9.96 8.36
N ILE A 91 -7.51 10.29 9.65
CA ILE A 91 -7.08 9.38 10.72
C ILE A 91 -7.96 8.13 10.71
N ILE A 92 -7.34 6.97 10.90
CA ILE A 92 -8.01 5.67 11.03
C ILE A 92 -7.79 5.16 12.45
N GLU A 93 -8.83 4.64 13.06
CA GLU A 93 -8.81 4.03 14.39
C GLU A 93 -9.38 2.61 14.33
N MET A 94 -9.16 1.79 15.36
CA MET A 94 -9.80 0.46 15.44
C MET A 94 -11.33 0.53 15.43
N SER A 95 -11.91 1.64 15.93
CA SER A 95 -13.35 1.92 15.90
C SER A 95 -13.94 1.99 14.48
N ASP A 96 -13.10 2.20 13.47
CA ASP A 96 -13.50 2.22 12.06
C ASP A 96 -13.70 0.84 11.45
N PHE A 97 -13.26 -0.22 12.12
CA PHE A 97 -13.49 -1.60 11.68
C PHE A 97 -14.87 -2.07 12.15
N TYR A 98 -15.45 -3.02 11.41
CA TYR A 98 -16.61 -3.76 11.91
C TYR A 98 -16.13 -4.74 12.99
N PRO A 99 -16.89 -4.92 14.08
CA PRO A 99 -16.58 -5.94 15.08
C PRO A 99 -16.38 -7.32 14.43
N GLU A 100 -15.37 -8.07 14.88
CA GLU A 100 -14.98 -9.40 14.38
C GLU A 100 -14.42 -9.42 12.94
N LYS A 101 -14.33 -8.25 12.30
CA LYS A 101 -13.77 -8.03 10.97
C LYS A 101 -12.61 -7.03 11.03
N GLU A 102 -11.85 -7.08 12.13
CA GLU A 102 -10.60 -6.35 12.30
C GLU A 102 -9.57 -6.75 11.23
N LEU A 103 -8.48 -5.99 11.15
CA LEU A 103 -7.40 -6.29 10.22
C LEU A 103 -6.65 -7.55 10.67
N LYS A 104 -6.76 -8.61 9.87
CA LYS A 104 -6.27 -9.95 10.16
C LYS A 104 -5.30 -10.40 9.10
N VAL A 105 -4.27 -11.12 9.54
CA VAL A 105 -3.38 -11.89 8.68
C VAL A 105 -3.71 -13.36 8.87
N MET A 106 -3.87 -14.09 7.77
CA MET A 106 -4.26 -15.50 7.76
C MET A 106 -3.31 -16.30 6.90
N VAL A 107 -2.89 -17.47 7.40
CA VAL A 107 -2.24 -18.52 6.60
C VAL A 107 -3.24 -19.67 6.35
N PRO A 108 -3.00 -20.56 5.38
CA PRO A 108 -3.88 -21.70 5.14
C PRO A 108 -4.16 -22.51 6.41
N ASP A 109 -5.32 -23.14 6.49
CA ASP A 109 -5.71 -23.96 7.66
C ASP A 109 -4.79 -25.19 7.88
N THR A 110 -4.02 -25.57 6.86
CA THR A 110 -3.00 -26.64 6.94
C THR A 110 -1.69 -26.17 7.56
N GLU A 111 -1.52 -24.85 7.75
CA GLU A 111 -0.31 -24.20 8.17
C GLU A 111 -0.51 -23.51 9.53
N LYS A 112 0.59 -23.27 10.24
CA LYS A 112 0.57 -22.68 11.58
C LYS A 112 1.38 -21.40 11.65
N MET A 113 0.88 -20.46 12.43
CA MET A 113 1.60 -19.28 12.89
C MET A 113 2.34 -19.63 14.17
N LEU A 114 3.64 -19.41 14.16
CA LEU A 114 4.55 -19.73 15.26
C LEU A 114 4.72 -18.52 16.19
N ALA A 115 4.89 -17.33 15.60
CA ALA A 115 5.06 -16.08 16.32
C ALA A 115 4.68 -14.89 15.45
N ALA A 116 4.31 -13.79 16.09
CA ALA A 116 4.11 -12.50 15.43
C ALA A 116 4.68 -11.40 16.33
N ASN A 117 5.32 -10.40 15.73
CA ASN A 117 5.76 -9.23 16.45
C ASN A 117 5.76 -7.99 15.58
N VAL A 118 5.56 -6.83 16.21
CA VAL A 118 5.83 -5.53 15.58
C VAL A 118 7.34 -5.31 15.58
N VAL A 119 7.89 -4.98 14.42
CA VAL A 119 9.32 -4.70 14.20
C VAL A 119 9.59 -3.21 14.32
N ASP A 120 8.69 -2.41 13.77
CA ASP A 120 8.84 -0.97 13.65
C ASP A 120 7.48 -0.29 13.51
N GLN A 121 7.39 0.96 13.95
CA GLN A 121 6.21 1.81 13.78
C GLN A 121 6.64 3.24 13.44
N THR A 122 5.84 3.93 12.63
CA THR A 122 6.20 5.28 12.18
C THR A 122 6.27 6.29 13.33
N GLU A 123 5.38 6.15 14.31
CA GLU A 123 5.31 7.01 15.49
C GLU A 123 4.85 6.19 16.70
N ASP A 124 5.26 6.59 17.90
CA ASP A 124 4.88 5.91 19.14
C ASP A 124 3.39 6.01 19.46
N THR A 125 2.72 7.03 18.93
CA THR A 125 1.27 7.22 19.05
C THR A 125 0.47 6.16 18.31
N CYS A 126 1.07 5.46 17.33
CA CYS A 126 0.41 4.37 16.61
C CYS A 126 -0.01 3.25 17.57
N LYS A 127 0.83 2.95 18.57
CA LYS A 127 0.67 1.81 19.50
C LYS A 127 0.30 0.53 18.75
N ALA A 128 1.04 0.24 17.69
CA ALA A 128 0.78 -0.94 16.88
C ALA A 128 1.10 -2.20 17.67
N ASP A 129 0.25 -3.21 17.54
CA ASP A 129 0.44 -4.52 18.16
C ASP A 129 -0.10 -5.62 17.25
N ILE A 130 0.41 -6.85 17.45
CA ILE A 130 -0.07 -8.01 16.72
C ILE A 130 -0.15 -9.22 17.64
N SER A 131 -1.33 -9.84 17.70
CA SER A 131 -1.62 -10.97 18.57
C SER A 131 -2.11 -12.17 17.77
N LEU A 132 -1.60 -13.35 18.10
CA LEU A 132 -2.12 -14.62 17.60
C LEU A 132 -3.47 -14.89 18.27
N VAL A 133 -4.52 -15.11 17.47
CA VAL A 133 -5.88 -15.39 17.95
C VAL A 133 -6.26 -16.85 17.72
N LYS A 134 -5.70 -17.47 16.66
CA LYS A 134 -5.81 -18.91 16.36
C LYS A 134 -4.49 -19.43 15.83
N GLU A 135 -4.40 -20.75 15.62
CA GLU A 135 -3.22 -21.38 15.04
C GLU A 135 -2.82 -20.77 13.68
N ASN A 136 -3.76 -20.27 12.88
CA ASN A 136 -3.50 -19.73 11.55
C ASN A 136 -3.93 -18.26 11.35
N GLU A 137 -4.25 -17.55 12.43
CA GLU A 137 -4.83 -16.20 12.38
C GLU A 137 -4.15 -15.27 13.40
N ALA A 138 -3.66 -14.13 12.91
CA ALA A 138 -3.12 -13.04 13.72
C ALA A 138 -3.94 -11.77 13.48
N VAL A 139 -4.24 -11.03 14.54
CA VAL A 139 -4.97 -9.76 14.49
C VAL A 139 -3.99 -8.62 14.71
N PHE A 140 -3.97 -7.67 13.78
CA PHE A 140 -3.25 -6.42 13.91
C PHE A 140 -4.13 -5.38 14.60
N THR A 141 -3.61 -4.77 15.67
CA THR A 141 -4.30 -3.72 16.42
C THR A 141 -3.44 -2.47 16.52
N PHE A 142 -4.06 -1.32 16.73
CA PHE A 142 -3.41 -0.02 16.84
C PHE A 142 -4.33 0.97 17.55
N TYR A 143 -3.78 2.07 18.05
CA TYR A 143 -4.57 3.16 18.62
C TYR A 143 -5.14 4.06 17.52
N CYS A 144 -4.26 4.72 16.77
CA CYS A 144 -4.62 5.55 15.63
C CYS A 144 -3.52 5.55 14.58
N LEU A 145 -3.89 5.66 13.30
CA LEU A 145 -2.96 5.83 12.19
C LEU A 145 -3.30 7.13 11.47
N GLU A 146 -2.46 8.15 11.59
CA GLU A 146 -2.57 9.36 10.76
C GLU A 146 -2.17 9.07 9.30
N PRO A 147 -2.55 9.94 8.34
CA PRO A 147 -2.14 9.75 6.94
C PRO A 147 -0.63 9.54 6.77
N GLY A 148 -0.25 8.41 6.20
CA GLY A 148 1.15 8.00 5.99
C GLY A 148 1.78 7.21 7.13
N GLN A 149 1.18 7.18 8.32
CA GLN A 149 1.67 6.39 9.45
C GLN A 149 1.28 4.92 9.33
N GLY A 150 2.11 4.06 9.91
CA GLY A 150 1.92 2.62 9.88
C GLY A 150 2.87 1.87 10.80
N ALA A 151 2.91 0.56 10.59
CA ALA A 151 3.81 -0.34 11.27
C ALA A 151 4.31 -1.44 10.33
N THR A 152 5.47 -1.99 10.67
CA THR A 152 6.04 -3.19 10.06
C THR A 152 5.90 -4.33 11.05
N ILE A 153 5.28 -5.43 10.63
CA ILE A 153 5.13 -6.65 11.42
C ILE A 153 5.93 -7.78 10.77
N ASN A 154 6.49 -8.65 11.59
CA ASN A 154 7.01 -9.94 11.17
C ASN A 154 6.07 -11.03 11.65
N LEU A 155 5.73 -11.94 10.75
CA LEU A 155 4.97 -13.14 11.02
C LEU A 155 5.83 -14.36 10.72
N TYR A 156 6.06 -15.19 11.74
CA TYR A 156 6.74 -16.46 11.62
C TYR A 156 5.69 -17.56 11.48
N HIS A 157 5.76 -18.36 10.41
CA HIS A 157 4.78 -19.39 10.11
C HIS A 157 5.38 -20.52 9.27
N THR A 158 4.64 -21.61 9.10
CA THR A 158 5.08 -22.79 8.33
C THR A 158 4.75 -22.69 6.84
N ASN A 159 3.85 -21.77 6.44
CA ASN A 159 3.45 -21.57 5.05
C ASN A 159 4.62 -21.04 4.19
N ILE A 160 5.09 -21.82 3.20
CA ILE A 160 6.14 -21.39 2.26
C ILE A 160 5.59 -20.60 1.06
N GLU A 161 4.28 -20.67 0.80
CA GLU A 161 3.65 -20.03 -0.35
C GLU A 161 3.14 -18.63 0.01
N GLU A 162 3.89 -17.58 -0.34
CA GLU A 162 3.54 -16.20 -0.03
C GLU A 162 2.13 -15.82 -0.47
N GLU A 163 1.71 -16.23 -1.67
CA GLU A 163 0.39 -15.92 -2.25
C GLU A 163 -0.76 -16.35 -1.35
N LYS A 164 -0.60 -17.47 -0.64
CA LYS A 164 -1.59 -18.04 0.26
C LYS A 164 -1.72 -17.30 1.59
N THR A 165 -0.74 -16.49 1.98
CA THR A 165 -0.83 -15.60 3.15
C THR A 165 -1.71 -14.40 2.82
N LYS A 166 -2.88 -14.29 3.47
CA LYS A 166 -3.89 -13.27 3.20
C LYS A 166 -3.91 -12.20 4.29
N VAL A 167 -4.07 -10.94 3.88
CA VAL A 167 -4.39 -9.83 4.77
C VAL A 167 -5.81 -9.39 4.44
N ASP A 168 -6.71 -9.49 5.42
CA ASP A 168 -8.14 -9.21 5.23
C ASP A 168 -8.70 -8.38 6.40
N GLY A 169 -9.85 -7.77 6.17
CA GLY A 169 -10.56 -6.98 7.17
C GLY A 169 -11.69 -6.16 6.53
N LYS A 170 -12.56 -5.57 7.34
CA LYS A 170 -13.67 -4.75 6.85
C LYS A 170 -13.76 -3.43 7.60
N MET A 171 -13.59 -2.34 6.86
CA MET A 171 -13.62 -0.97 7.39
C MET A 171 -14.89 -0.23 6.96
N LYS A 172 -15.47 0.55 7.87
CA LYS A 172 -16.64 1.41 7.64
C LYS A 172 -16.26 2.56 6.69
N GLY A 173 -16.90 2.61 5.52
CA GLY A 173 -16.64 3.66 4.53
C GLY A 173 -15.19 3.69 4.01
N GLY A 174 -14.48 2.57 4.10
CA GLY A 174 -13.06 2.47 3.80
C GLY A 174 -12.70 1.23 2.99
N LYS A 175 -11.43 1.11 2.61
CA LYS A 175 -10.91 -0.05 1.88
C LYS A 175 -9.52 -0.46 2.36
N ILE A 176 -9.23 -1.74 2.20
CA ILE A 176 -7.90 -2.33 2.40
C ILE A 176 -7.34 -2.64 1.01
N VAL A 177 -6.10 -2.25 0.75
CA VAL A 177 -5.49 -2.32 -0.58
C VAL A 177 -4.14 -3.00 -0.50
N ASN A 178 -4.00 -4.12 -1.21
CA ASN A 178 -2.71 -4.75 -1.43
C ASN A 178 -1.88 -3.90 -2.42
N LYS A 179 -0.67 -3.54 -2.02
CA LYS A 179 0.31 -2.77 -2.80
C LYS A 179 1.56 -3.59 -3.14
N THR A 180 1.57 -4.88 -2.81
CA THR A 180 2.67 -5.81 -3.11
C THR A 180 2.91 -5.88 -4.60
N LEU A 181 4.17 -5.74 -5.03
CA LEU A 181 4.56 -5.87 -6.42
C LEU A 181 5.40 -7.13 -6.59
N GLU A 182 4.96 -8.02 -7.47
CA GLU A 182 5.73 -9.16 -7.93
C GLU A 182 6.48 -8.76 -9.20
N ILE A 183 7.79 -8.93 -9.20
CA ILE A 183 8.63 -8.71 -10.37
C ILE A 183 9.15 -10.08 -10.80
N LEU A 184 8.63 -10.58 -11.92
CA LEU A 184 9.03 -11.85 -12.52
C LEU A 184 9.83 -11.58 -13.79
N THR A 185 10.75 -12.47 -14.12
CA THR A 185 11.42 -12.47 -15.42
C THR A 185 11.02 -13.75 -16.14
N GLU A 186 10.32 -13.62 -17.26
CA GLU A 186 9.84 -14.77 -18.03
C GLU A 186 10.27 -14.57 -19.50
N ASN A 187 11.02 -15.52 -20.06
CA ASN A 187 11.50 -15.48 -21.44
C ASN A 187 12.25 -14.20 -21.88
N GLY A 188 12.92 -13.50 -20.95
CA GLY A 188 13.63 -12.24 -21.20
C GLY A 188 12.78 -10.98 -21.06
N GLU A 189 11.48 -11.12 -20.76
CA GLU A 189 10.59 -10.02 -20.43
C GLU A 189 10.53 -9.81 -18.92
N LEU A 190 10.49 -8.55 -18.50
CA LEU A 190 10.23 -8.18 -17.11
C LEU A 190 8.72 -8.01 -16.93
N ILE A 191 8.14 -8.82 -16.04
CA ILE A 191 6.72 -8.77 -15.69
C ILE A 191 6.61 -8.11 -14.31
N VAL A 192 5.88 -7.01 -14.24
CA VAL A 192 5.53 -6.38 -12.95
C VAL A 192 4.04 -6.60 -12.70
N SER A 193 3.70 -7.29 -11.61
CA SER A 193 2.33 -7.57 -11.21
C SER A 193 1.99 -7.08 -9.81
N ASN A 194 0.72 -6.84 -9.54
CA ASN A 194 0.19 -6.59 -8.20
C ASN A 194 -1.12 -7.36 -8.00
N GLY A 195 -1.12 -8.67 -8.31
CA GLY A 195 -2.27 -9.59 -8.23
C GLY A 195 -3.50 -9.26 -9.10
N LYS A 196 -3.68 -7.99 -9.51
CA LYS A 196 -4.83 -7.44 -10.25
C LYS A 196 -4.43 -6.87 -11.61
N PHE A 197 -3.17 -6.49 -11.78
CA PHE A 197 -2.62 -5.95 -13.03
C PHE A 197 -1.29 -6.64 -13.31
N ARG A 198 -1.00 -6.95 -14.57
CA ARG A 198 0.31 -7.39 -15.06
C ARG A 198 0.78 -6.42 -16.13
N VAL A 199 2.02 -5.97 -16.03
CA VAL A 199 2.67 -5.12 -17.03
C VAL A 199 3.86 -5.90 -17.56
N TYR A 200 3.90 -6.08 -18.87
CA TYR A 200 5.00 -6.72 -19.59
C TYR A 200 5.94 -5.65 -20.13
N LEU A 201 7.22 -5.77 -19.82
CA LEU A 201 8.27 -4.88 -20.29
C LEU A 201 9.23 -5.70 -21.15
N ASP A 202 9.06 -5.58 -22.46
CA ASP A 202 9.95 -6.16 -23.46
C ASP A 202 11.28 -5.35 -23.52
N GLY A 203 12.40 -6.05 -23.63
CA GLY A 203 13.76 -5.57 -23.42
C GLY A 203 14.30 -4.58 -24.46
N GLY A 204 13.47 -4.08 -25.38
CA GLY A 204 13.92 -3.33 -26.57
C GLY A 204 14.27 -1.85 -26.38
N VAL A 205 13.78 -1.16 -25.34
CA VAL A 205 13.92 0.32 -25.27
C VAL A 205 14.15 0.83 -23.85
N MET A 206 15.24 0.39 -23.20
CA MET A 206 15.60 0.82 -21.84
C MET A 206 16.34 2.18 -21.79
N GLY A 207 15.86 3.19 -22.53
CA GLY A 207 16.54 4.50 -22.62
C GLY A 207 15.68 5.73 -22.32
N ILE A 208 14.39 5.73 -22.68
CA ILE A 208 13.60 7.00 -22.73
C ILE A 208 12.39 6.98 -21.78
N GLY A 209 11.95 5.81 -21.30
CA GLY A 209 10.72 5.68 -20.51
C GLY A 209 10.85 5.92 -19.00
N PHE A 210 12.06 5.82 -18.42
CA PHE A 210 12.22 5.69 -16.96
C PHE A 210 11.65 6.88 -16.14
N ASN A 211 11.67 8.09 -16.71
CA ASN A 211 11.10 9.28 -16.05
C ASN A 211 9.57 9.36 -16.12
N PHE A 212 8.95 8.85 -17.20
CA PHE A 212 7.49 8.81 -17.32
C PHE A 212 6.89 7.77 -16.35
N TYR A 213 7.53 6.59 -16.27
CA TYR A 213 7.13 5.54 -15.34
C TYR A 213 7.29 5.96 -13.87
N ARG A 214 8.33 6.75 -13.54
CA ARG A 214 8.49 7.28 -12.18
C ARG A 214 7.31 8.16 -11.76
N ASN A 215 6.75 8.94 -12.68
CA ASN A 215 5.59 9.79 -12.37
C ASN A 215 4.30 8.98 -12.19
N ILE A 216 4.06 7.95 -13.00
CA ILE A 216 2.90 7.05 -12.83
C ILE A 216 3.01 6.26 -11.53
N LEU A 217 4.19 5.70 -11.24
CA LEU A 217 4.44 4.96 -10.00
C LEU A 217 4.28 5.85 -8.77
N ARG A 218 4.70 7.12 -8.86
CA ARG A 218 4.52 8.11 -7.79
C ARG A 218 3.05 8.50 -7.60
N ILE A 219 2.24 8.58 -8.66
CA ILE A 219 0.77 8.73 -8.58
C ILE A 219 0.13 7.53 -7.86
N LEU A 220 0.69 6.33 -8.03
CA LEU A 220 0.25 5.10 -7.36
C LEU A 220 0.80 4.94 -5.93
N GLY A 221 1.60 5.89 -5.44
CA GLY A 221 2.21 5.87 -4.10
C GLY A 221 3.42 4.94 -3.98
N ILE A 222 4.02 4.54 -5.11
CA ILE A 222 5.14 3.59 -5.18
C ILE A 222 6.45 4.38 -5.32
N THR A 223 7.38 4.16 -4.39
CA THR A 223 8.73 4.72 -4.45
C THR A 223 9.71 3.63 -4.89
N VAL A 224 10.26 3.76 -6.11
CA VAL A 224 11.30 2.87 -6.61
C VAL A 224 12.66 3.47 -6.27
N LYS A 225 13.41 2.83 -5.37
CA LYS A 225 14.79 3.23 -5.05
C LYS A 225 15.75 2.40 -5.90
N LYS A 226 16.48 3.06 -6.80
CA LYS A 226 17.55 2.43 -7.57
C LYS A 226 18.66 2.05 -6.60
N ARG A 227 19.03 0.77 -6.55
CA ARG A 227 20.26 0.33 -5.88
C ARG A 227 21.37 0.44 -6.93
N ASP A 228 22.22 1.45 -6.80
CA ASP A 228 23.47 1.48 -7.56
C ASP A 228 24.34 0.35 -7.04
N LYS A 229 24.78 -0.54 -7.95
CA LYS A 229 25.84 -1.50 -7.66
C LYS A 229 27.17 -0.73 -7.74
N SER A 230 27.94 -0.72 -6.65
CA SER A 230 29.38 -0.50 -6.72
C SER A 230 30.05 -1.82 -7.08
#